data_AF-A0A2P6FN48-F1
#
_entry.id   AF-A0A2P6FN48-F1
#
_cell.length_a   1.000
_cell.length_b   1.000
_cell.length_c   1.000
_cell.angle_alpha   90.00
_cell.angle_beta   90.00
_cell.angle_gamma   90.00
#
_symmetry.space_group_name_H-M   'P 1'
#
loop_
_entity.id
_entity.type
_entity.pdbx_description
1 polymer ?
#
loop_
_entity_poly.entity_id
_entity_poly.type
_entity_poly.pdbx_seq_one_letter_code
_entity_poly.pdbx_strand_id
1 'polypeptide(L)'
;GKIMIESFNNWFFFLIYLLNLFGGAYYAYQSVLNTENFLEKYGIHQSALLPARLAGSFVLATFLVGFYLLFRGVEGTWTYFMILFLQSVIFTVLGYLTVNTSDASQLEGVDYTAEAYLAPAIFTLINGLLIYGLSDKIYG
;
A
#
# COMPACT_ATOMS: atom_id res chain seq x y z
N GLY A 1 7.52 -11.07 -27.17
CA GLY A 1 7.39 -10.91 -25.72
C GLY A 1 6.20 -11.72 -25.26
N LYS A 2 6.29 -12.42 -24.12
CA LYS A 2 5.11 -13.04 -23.51
C LYS A 2 4.03 -11.97 -23.34
N ILE A 3 2.78 -12.32 -23.59
CA ILE A 3 1.67 -11.38 -23.44
C ILE A 3 1.63 -10.97 -21.96
N MET A 4 1.51 -9.67 -21.63
CA MET A 4 1.55 -9.16 -20.25
C MET A 4 0.67 -9.98 -19.29
N ILE A 5 -0.49 -10.43 -19.76
CA ILE A 5 -1.45 -11.25 -19.00
C ILE A 5 -0.87 -12.62 -18.61
N GLU A 6 -0.04 -13.25 -19.44
CA GLU A 6 0.62 -14.53 -19.13
C GLU A 6 1.58 -14.41 -17.95
N SER A 7 2.18 -13.22 -17.75
CA SER A 7 3.01 -12.94 -16.58
C SER A 7 2.19 -12.93 -15.28
N PHE A 8 0.88 -12.67 -15.35
CA PHE A 8 -0.03 -12.63 -14.20
C PHE A 8 -0.99 -13.82 -14.16
N ASN A 9 -0.65 -14.95 -14.80
CA ASN A 9 -1.48 -16.15 -14.95
C ASN A 9 -2.78 -15.98 -15.74
N ASN A 10 -3.63 -15.00 -15.39
CA ASN A 10 -4.90 -14.73 -16.06
C ASN A 10 -5.36 -13.29 -15.81
N TRP A 11 -6.45 -12.91 -16.48
CA TRP A 11 -7.05 -11.57 -16.35
C TRP A 11 -7.49 -11.23 -14.92
N PHE A 12 -7.96 -12.22 -14.15
CA PHE A 12 -8.40 -11.97 -12.79
C PHE A 12 -7.25 -11.45 -11.91
N PHE A 13 -6.12 -12.13 -11.88
CA PHE A 13 -4.97 -11.67 -11.09
C PHE A 13 -4.31 -10.41 -11.67
N PHE A 14 -4.34 -10.23 -12.98
CA PHE A 14 -3.90 -8.98 -13.58
C PHE A 14 -4.74 -7.78 -13.12
N LEU A 15 -6.06 -7.91 -13.07
CA LEU A 15 -6.95 -6.85 -12.59
C LEU A 15 -6.78 -6.58 -11.09
N ILE A 16 -6.61 -7.62 -10.27
CA ILE A 16 -6.31 -7.47 -8.84
C ILE A 16 -4.95 -6.78 -8.64
N TYR A 17 -3.96 -7.08 -9.48
CA TYR A 17 -2.67 -6.40 -9.47
C TYR A 17 -2.81 -4.91 -9.79
N LEU A 18 -3.58 -4.56 -10.83
CA LEU A 18 -3.86 -3.17 -11.17
C LEU A 18 -4.61 -2.44 -10.06
N LEU A 19 -5.58 -3.09 -9.40
CA LEU A 19 -6.28 -2.53 -8.25
C LEU A 19 -5.30 -2.20 -7.11
N ASN A 20 -4.39 -3.14 -6.78
CA ASN A 20 -3.32 -2.93 -5.80
C ASN A 20 -2.45 -1.72 -6.20
N LEU A 21 -2.05 -1.66 -7.47
CA LEU A 21 -1.16 -0.63 -8.00
C LEU A 21 -1.81 0.75 -7.98
N PHE A 22 -3.09 0.88 -8.38
CA PHE A 22 -3.82 2.14 -8.32
C PHE A 22 -4.04 2.62 -6.88
N GLY A 23 -4.34 1.71 -5.96
CA GLY A 23 -4.38 2.05 -4.54
C GLY A 23 -3.02 2.56 -4.03
N GLY A 24 -1.93 1.88 -4.41
CA GLY A 24 -0.57 2.33 -4.11
C GLY A 24 -0.24 3.69 -4.71
N ALA A 25 -0.66 3.95 -5.96
CA ALA A 25 -0.48 5.24 -6.62
C ALA A 25 -1.20 6.38 -5.89
N TYR A 26 -2.44 6.14 -5.45
CA TYR A 26 -3.21 7.09 -4.67
C TYR A 26 -2.48 7.46 -3.37
N TYR A 27 -2.06 6.47 -2.57
CA TYR A 27 -1.37 6.75 -1.32
C TYR A 27 0.06 7.30 -1.52
N ALA A 28 0.75 6.95 -2.60
CA ALA A 28 2.02 7.56 -2.98
C ALA A 28 1.85 9.06 -3.29
N TYR A 29 0.83 9.41 -4.09
CA TYR A 29 0.50 10.81 -4.37
C TYR A 29 0.16 11.58 -3.09
N GLN A 30 -0.72 11.03 -2.26
CA GLN A 30 -1.16 11.68 -1.03
C GLN A 30 -0.01 11.91 -0.04
N SER A 31 0.88 10.93 0.12
CA SER A 31 1.95 11.00 1.11
C SER A 31 3.17 11.82 0.67
N VAL A 32 3.42 11.98 -0.64
CA VAL A 32 4.60 12.68 -1.17
C VAL A 32 4.29 14.05 -1.77
N LEU A 33 3.25 14.12 -2.62
CA LEU A 33 2.92 15.33 -3.41
C LEU A 33 1.83 16.17 -2.76
N ASN A 34 0.88 15.51 -2.08
CA ASN A 34 -0.26 16.17 -1.43
C ASN A 34 -0.24 16.03 0.11
N THR A 35 0.95 15.94 0.70
CA THR A 35 1.14 15.56 2.10
C THR A 35 0.45 16.51 3.08
N GLU A 36 0.46 17.82 2.83
CA GLU A 36 -0.12 18.81 3.75
C GLU A 36 -1.63 18.61 3.91
N ASN A 37 -2.34 18.44 2.79
CA ASN A 37 -3.77 18.12 2.77
C ASN A 37 -4.05 16.73 3.35
N PHE A 38 -3.14 15.77 3.15
CA PHE A 38 -3.26 14.44 3.74
C PHE A 38 -3.12 14.47 5.26
N LEU A 39 -2.25 15.31 5.82
CA LEU A 39 -2.13 15.53 7.26
C LEU A 39 -3.35 16.25 7.83
N GLU A 40 -3.82 17.30 7.14
CA GLU A 40 -5.00 18.07 7.53
C GLU A 40 -6.25 17.20 7.63
N LYS A 41 -6.44 16.27 6.68
CA LYS A 41 -7.54 15.29 6.69
C LYS A 41 -7.65 14.53 8.01
N TYR A 42 -6.54 14.30 8.72
CA TYR A 42 -6.49 13.54 9.96
C TYR A 42 -6.27 14.43 11.19
N GLY A 43 -6.30 15.75 11.04
CA GLY A 43 -6.01 16.68 12.12
C GLY A 43 -4.55 16.63 12.59
N ILE A 44 -3.62 16.17 11.74
CA ILE A 44 -2.21 16.06 12.10
C ILE A 44 -1.50 17.39 11.84
N HIS A 45 -0.77 17.87 12.85
CA HIS A 45 0.00 19.11 12.75
C HIS A 45 1.07 19.05 11.65
N GLN A 46 1.30 20.17 10.95
CA GLN A 46 2.24 20.27 9.81
C GLN A 46 3.71 19.97 10.19
N SER A 47 4.07 19.94 11.47
CA SER A 47 5.38 19.46 11.91
C SER A 47 5.65 17.99 11.56
N ALA A 48 4.59 17.20 11.32
CA ALA A 48 4.69 15.82 10.87
C ALA A 48 4.97 15.70 9.35
N LEU A 49 5.13 16.81 8.61
CA LEU A 49 5.36 16.79 7.16
C LEU A 49 6.59 15.98 6.77
N LEU A 50 7.70 16.13 7.50
CA LEU A 50 8.93 15.38 7.24
C LEU A 50 8.77 13.87 7.46
N PRO A 51 8.31 13.37 8.64
CA PRO A 51 8.11 11.94 8.83
C PRO A 51 7.02 11.36 7.91
N ALA A 52 5.98 12.13 7.56
CA ALA A 52 4.96 11.68 6.59
C ALA A 52 5.55 11.49 5.19
N ARG A 53 6.40 12.42 4.73
CA ARG A 53 7.13 12.27 3.44
C ARG A 53 8.18 11.17 3.48
N LEU A 54 8.81 10.92 4.63
CA LEU A 54 9.71 9.77 4.81
C LEU A 54 8.93 8.46 4.58
N ALA A 55 7.79 8.27 5.25
CA ALA A 55 6.94 7.12 5.03
C ALA A 55 6.44 7.06 3.57
N GLY A 56 6.00 8.19 3.02
CA GLY A 56 5.55 8.31 1.65
C GLY A 56 6.61 7.97 0.61
N SER A 57 7.89 8.23 0.88
CA SER A 57 8.99 7.87 -0.03
C SER A 57 9.09 6.35 -0.23
N PHE A 58 8.85 5.55 0.80
CA PHE A 58 8.80 4.10 0.70
C PHE A 58 7.56 3.63 -0.08
N VAL A 59 6.40 4.26 0.11
CA VAL A 59 5.17 3.98 -0.65
C VAL A 59 5.35 4.30 -2.13
N LEU A 60 5.99 5.44 -2.45
CA LEU A 60 6.32 5.80 -3.83
C LEU A 60 7.33 4.82 -4.43
N ALA A 61 8.37 4.42 -3.68
CA ALA A 61 9.34 3.45 -4.15
C ALA A 61 8.69 2.10 -4.50
N THR A 62 7.81 1.58 -3.64
CA THR A 62 7.09 0.33 -3.93
C THR A 62 6.14 0.51 -5.12
N PHE A 63 5.42 1.63 -5.22
CA PHE A 63 4.60 1.93 -6.40
C PHE A 63 5.42 1.91 -7.70
N LEU A 64 6.60 2.55 -7.72
CA LEU A 64 7.44 2.61 -8.91
C LEU A 64 7.97 1.22 -9.31
N VAL A 65 8.34 0.40 -8.32
CA VAL A 65 8.71 -1.01 -8.58
C VAL A 65 7.52 -1.76 -9.18
N GLY A 66 6.33 -1.63 -8.60
CA GLY A 66 5.11 -2.26 -9.14
C GLY A 66 4.79 -1.81 -10.56
N PHE A 67 4.85 -0.51 -10.81
CA PHE A 67 4.63 0.04 -12.13
C PHE A 67 5.62 -0.53 -13.16
N TYR A 68 6.90 -0.68 -12.79
CA TYR A 68 7.90 -1.33 -13.62
C TYR A 68 7.57 -2.81 -13.92
N LEU A 69 7.00 -3.55 -12.97
CA LEU A 69 6.63 -4.96 -13.16
C LEU A 69 5.48 -5.16 -14.17
N LEU A 70 4.71 -4.13 -14.52
CA LEU A 70 3.77 -4.21 -15.65
C LEU A 70 4.47 -4.50 -16.97
N PHE A 71 5.70 -3.98 -17.13
CA PHE A 71 6.47 -4.12 -18.38
C PHE A 71 7.41 -5.32 -18.33
N ARG A 72 7.98 -5.61 -17.15
CA ARG A 72 8.97 -6.68 -16.96
C ARG A 72 8.32 -8.04 -16.66
N GLY A 73 7.14 -8.06 -16.06
CA GLY A 73 6.51 -9.26 -15.51
C GLY A 73 6.97 -9.58 -14.09
N VAL A 74 6.23 -10.45 -13.39
CA VAL A 74 6.40 -10.69 -11.94
C VAL A 74 7.25 -11.91 -11.58
N GLU A 75 7.89 -12.54 -12.56
CA GLU A 75 8.70 -13.76 -12.36
C GLU A 75 9.87 -13.53 -11.39
N GLY A 76 9.97 -14.33 -10.33
CA GLY A 76 11.03 -14.18 -9.30
C GLY A 76 10.94 -12.92 -8.43
N THR A 77 9.77 -12.28 -8.33
CA THR A 77 9.59 -11.01 -7.56
C THR A 77 8.86 -11.18 -6.23
N TRP A 78 8.88 -12.38 -5.63
CA TRP A 78 8.16 -12.65 -4.38
C TRP A 78 8.43 -11.65 -3.26
N THR A 79 9.65 -11.11 -3.15
CA THR A 79 10.02 -10.12 -2.12
C THR A 79 9.18 -8.85 -2.20
N TYR A 80 8.86 -8.38 -3.42
CA TYR A 80 8.00 -7.22 -3.63
C TYR A 80 6.61 -7.43 -3.02
N PHE A 81 5.97 -8.57 -3.34
CA PHE A 81 4.64 -8.90 -2.82
C PHE A 81 4.65 -9.15 -1.31
N MET A 82 5.69 -9.82 -0.80
CA MET A 82 5.83 -10.05 0.64
C MET A 82 6.05 -8.76 1.43
N ILE A 83 6.84 -7.82 0.91
CA ILE A 83 7.02 -6.50 1.56
C ILE A 83 5.68 -5.77 1.63
N LEU A 84 4.91 -5.73 0.53
CA LEU A 84 3.59 -5.09 0.53
C LEU A 84 2.63 -5.76 1.52
N PHE A 85 2.57 -7.09 1.52
CA PHE A 85 1.72 -7.85 2.43
C PHE A 85 2.09 -7.62 3.90
N LEU A 86 3.38 -7.73 4.25
CA LEU A 86 3.82 -7.54 5.63
C LEU A 86 3.61 -6.11 6.09
N GLN A 87 3.94 -5.13 5.24
CA GLN A 87 3.73 -3.72 5.56
C GLN A 87 2.24 -3.43 5.80
N SER A 88 1.34 -3.96 4.96
CA SER A 88 -0.09 -3.74 5.12
C SER A 88 -0.66 -4.47 6.35
N VAL A 89 -0.19 -5.68 6.68
CA VAL A 89 -0.58 -6.37 7.92
C VAL A 89 -0.18 -5.56 9.14
N ILE A 90 1.09 -5.14 9.20
CA ILE A 90 1.63 -4.37 10.32
C ILE A 90 0.84 -3.07 10.48
N PHE A 91 0.62 -2.34 9.38
CA PHE A 91 -0.09 -1.07 9.46
C PHE A 91 -1.58 -1.21 9.75
N THR A 92 -2.22 -2.31 9.36
CA THR A 92 -3.60 -2.63 9.79
C THR A 92 -3.69 -2.71 11.31
N VAL A 93 -2.77 -3.46 11.94
CA VAL A 93 -2.77 -3.64 13.40
C VAL A 93 -2.43 -2.33 14.10
N LEU A 94 -1.35 -1.66 13.69
CA LEU A 94 -0.92 -0.41 14.32
C LEU A 94 -1.93 0.72 14.11
N GLY A 95 -2.56 0.80 12.94
CA GLY A 95 -3.62 1.75 12.64
C GLY A 95 -4.84 1.51 13.53
N TYR A 96 -5.26 0.25 13.70
CA TYR A 96 -6.40 -0.09 14.56
C TYR A 96 -6.12 0.31 16.01
N LEU A 97 -4.95 -0.03 16.53
CA LEU A 97 -4.54 0.34 17.89
C LEU A 97 -4.45 1.86 18.03
N THR A 98 -3.88 2.57 17.06
CA THR A 98 -3.74 4.03 17.13
C THR A 98 -5.10 4.73 17.14
N VAL A 99 -6.01 4.35 16.23
CA VAL A 99 -7.34 4.97 16.13
C VAL A 99 -8.18 4.68 17.37
N ASN A 100 -8.20 3.43 17.84
CA ASN A 100 -9.18 2.98 18.83
C ASN A 100 -8.67 2.96 20.27
N THR A 101 -7.35 3.01 20.49
CA THR A 101 -6.77 2.76 21.83
C THR A 101 -5.73 3.78 22.29
N SER A 102 -5.17 4.60 21.39
CA SER A 102 -4.12 5.54 21.75
C SER A 102 -4.69 6.87 22.26
N ASP A 103 -4.05 7.46 23.27
CA ASP A 103 -4.34 8.83 23.70
C ASP A 103 -4.19 9.84 22.54
N ALA A 104 -3.36 9.53 21.54
CA ALA A 104 -3.17 10.37 20.36
C ALA A 104 -4.48 10.61 19.58
N SER A 105 -5.41 9.63 19.57
CA SER A 105 -6.70 9.80 18.88
C SER A 105 -7.71 10.65 19.66
N GLN A 106 -7.42 10.95 20.93
CA GLN A 106 -8.27 11.77 21.80
C GLN A 106 -7.78 13.22 21.92
N LEU A 107 -6.63 13.55 21.31
CA LEU A 107 -6.09 14.91 21.32
C LEU A 107 -7.03 15.86 20.57
N GLU A 108 -7.13 17.10 21.08
CA GLU A 108 -7.96 18.13 20.47
C GLU A 108 -7.55 18.38 19.00
N GLY A 109 -8.53 18.35 18.10
CA GLY A 109 -8.32 18.58 16.68
C GLY A 109 -7.86 17.36 15.87
N VAL A 110 -7.55 16.22 16.49
CA VAL A 110 -7.23 14.98 15.78
C VAL A 110 -8.50 14.31 15.24
N ASP A 111 -8.48 13.89 13.98
CA ASP A 111 -9.61 13.22 13.30
C ASP A 111 -9.16 11.93 12.63
N TYR A 112 -8.68 10.98 13.43
CA TYR A 112 -8.27 9.68 12.92
C TYR A 112 -9.49 8.82 12.56
N THR A 113 -9.56 8.41 11.30
CA THR A 113 -10.70 7.64 10.79
C THR A 113 -10.36 6.15 10.63
N ALA A 114 -11.40 5.33 10.48
CA ALA A 114 -11.25 3.90 10.23
C ALA A 114 -10.46 3.56 8.96
N GLU A 115 -10.30 4.51 8.02
CA GLU A 115 -9.48 4.34 6.83
C GLU A 115 -8.04 3.91 7.18
N ALA A 116 -7.50 4.42 8.30
CA ALA A 116 -6.13 4.15 8.74
C ALA A 116 -5.86 2.65 9.02
N TYR A 117 -6.89 1.83 9.24
CA TYR A 117 -6.75 0.38 9.36
C TYR A 117 -7.57 -0.43 8.34
N LEU A 118 -8.68 0.11 7.81
CA LEU A 118 -9.47 -0.58 6.79
C LEU A 118 -8.78 -0.60 5.42
N ALA A 119 -8.15 0.50 5.01
CA ALA A 119 -7.41 0.54 3.75
C ALA A 119 -6.24 -0.47 3.73
N PRO A 120 -5.32 -0.49 4.72
CA PRO A 120 -4.27 -1.51 4.77
C PRO A 120 -4.81 -2.94 4.97
N ALA A 121 -5.98 -3.13 5.59
CA ALA A 121 -6.60 -4.46 5.67
C ALA A 121 -7.03 -4.96 4.27
N ILE A 122 -7.60 -4.08 3.44
CA ILE A 122 -7.94 -4.40 2.05
C ILE A 122 -6.67 -4.72 1.25
N PHE A 123 -5.60 -3.92 1.39
CA PHE A 123 -4.32 -4.23 0.75
C PHE A 123 -3.74 -5.56 1.22
N THR A 124 -3.92 -5.92 2.49
CA THR A 124 -3.50 -7.22 3.02
C THR A 124 -4.18 -8.38 2.30
N LEU A 125 -5.50 -8.31 2.13
CA LEU A 125 -6.26 -9.33 1.40
C LEU A 125 -5.84 -9.40 -0.07
N ILE A 126 -5.70 -8.24 -0.72
CA ILE A 126 -5.27 -8.15 -2.12
C ILE A 126 -3.87 -8.76 -2.31
N ASN A 127 -2.89 -8.38 -1.49
CA ASN A 127 -1.53 -8.90 -1.61
C ASN A 127 -1.47 -10.39 -1.25
N GLY A 128 -2.24 -10.86 -0.27
CA GLY A 128 -2.36 -12.29 0.05
C GLY A 128 -2.93 -13.10 -1.12
N LEU A 129 -3.97 -12.58 -1.79
CA LEU A 129 -4.54 -13.19 -3.00
C LEU A 129 -3.54 -13.23 -4.16
N LEU A 130 -2.76 -12.16 -4.36
CA LEU A 130 -1.72 -12.10 -5.39
C LEU A 130 -0.57 -13.08 -5.10
N ILE A 131 -0.13 -13.18 -3.85
CA ILE A 131 0.91 -14.14 -3.42
C ILE A 131 0.44 -15.57 -3.70
N TYR A 132 -0.79 -15.90 -3.30
CA TYR A 132 -1.35 -17.23 -3.53
C TYR A 132 -1.51 -17.52 -5.04
N GLY A 133 -2.16 -16.61 -5.75
CA GLY A 133 -2.56 -16.77 -7.15
C GLY A 133 -1.43 -16.71 -8.17
N LEU A 134 -0.33 -16.05 -7.83
CA LEU A 134 0.86 -15.90 -8.69
C LEU A 134 2.05 -16.70 -8.17
N SER A 135 1.84 -17.61 -7.20
CA SER A 135 2.91 -18.35 -6.53
C SER A 135 3.87 -19.06 -7.50
N ASP A 136 3.35 -19.72 -8.54
CA ASP A 136 4.16 -20.39 -9.58
C ASP A 136 5.03 -19.44 -10.40
N LYS A 137 4.71 -18.14 -10.42
CA LYS A 137 5.47 -17.10 -11.12
C LYS A 137 6.43 -16.38 -10.18
N ILE A 138 5.95 -15.89 -9.04
CA ILE A 138 6.73 -14.98 -8.19
C ILE A 138 7.87 -15.68 -7.44
N TYR A 139 7.73 -17.00 -7.20
CA TYR A 139 8.77 -17.83 -6.57
C TYR A 139 9.66 -18.57 -7.59
N GLY A 140 9.27 -18.56 -8.87
CA GLY A 140 10.02 -19.18 -9.97
C GLY A 140 11.21 -18.37 -10.45
#